data_AF-A0A382BVI2-F1
#
_entry.id   AF-A0A382BVI2-F1
#
_cell.length_a   1.000
_cell.length_b   1.000
_cell.length_c   1.000
_cell.angle_alpha   90.00
_cell.angle_beta   90.00
_cell.angle_gamma   90.00
#
_symmetry.space_group_name_H-M   'P 1'
#
loop_
_entity.id
_entity.type
_entity.pdbx_description
1 polymer ?
#
loop_
_entity_poly.entity_id
_entity_poly.type
_entity_poly.pdbx_seq_one_letter_code
_entity_poly.pdbx_strand_id
1 'polypeptide(L)'
;MSENLVGAFLWLGLAFFIDGIDGPLARKFHAEEVTPHINGKVLDYIVDYFNYVIIPSFMIHQLGFVPKGTELLMSIFILLVSSFTFANRNSKTQDNYFEGFPAVWNVVLFYFYILETPQNFNLIFLAILCFLTFIPFKYVHPFRVEEGRSFNIIIISVWILTSLFLLLFEGYSIFIFWLWVVSSLYFLYLSFKRSISS
;
A
#
# COMPACT_ATOMS: atom_id res chain seq x y z
N MET A 1 12.91 -16.62 -15.30
CA MET A 1 12.48 -16.41 -13.91
C MET A 1 11.08 -15.79 -13.90
N SER A 2 10.07 -16.49 -14.41
CA SER A 2 8.66 -16.17 -14.14
C SER A 2 8.28 -16.82 -12.81
N GLU A 3 9.11 -16.60 -11.78
CA GLU A 3 8.77 -17.01 -10.43
C GLU A 3 7.46 -16.30 -10.08
N ASN A 4 6.50 -17.09 -9.61
CA ASN A 4 5.07 -16.83 -9.62
C ASN A 4 4.70 -15.44 -9.02
N LEU A 5 4.71 -14.40 -9.86
CA LEU A 5 4.36 -13.01 -9.50
C LEU A 5 2.95 -12.94 -8.93
N VAL A 6 2.03 -13.70 -9.53
CA VAL A 6 0.67 -13.88 -9.02
C VAL A 6 0.71 -14.39 -7.57
N GLY A 7 1.50 -15.42 -7.30
CA GLY A 7 1.73 -15.94 -5.96
C GLY A 7 2.30 -14.90 -4.99
N ALA A 8 3.29 -14.10 -5.42
CA ALA A 8 3.85 -13.02 -4.60
C ALA A 8 2.79 -11.98 -4.24
N PHE A 9 1.97 -11.53 -5.21
CA PHE A 9 0.88 -10.60 -4.96
C PHE A 9 -0.25 -11.22 -4.12
N LEU A 10 -0.52 -12.52 -4.24
CA LEU A 10 -1.47 -13.22 -3.37
C LEU A 10 -0.97 -13.25 -1.93
N TRP A 11 0.31 -13.52 -1.70
CA TRP A 11 0.91 -13.47 -0.36
C TRP A 11 0.92 -12.05 0.22
N LEU A 12 1.24 -11.04 -0.59
CA LEU A 12 1.15 -9.64 -0.17
C LEU A 12 -0.29 -9.22 0.14
N GLY A 13 -1.26 -9.67 -0.66
CA GLY A 13 -2.69 -9.45 -0.42
C GLY A 13 -3.19 -10.16 0.83
N LEU A 14 -2.72 -11.38 1.10
CA LEU A 14 -3.03 -12.10 2.33
C LEU A 14 -2.42 -11.42 3.55
N ALA A 15 -1.18 -10.95 3.46
CA ALA A 15 -0.54 -10.18 4.53
C ALA A 15 -1.32 -8.90 4.84
N PHE A 16 -1.73 -8.16 3.81
CA PHE A 16 -2.59 -6.98 3.94
C PHE A 16 -3.94 -7.30 4.60
N PHE A 17 -4.54 -8.45 4.27
CA PHE A 17 -5.78 -8.89 4.91
C PHE A 17 -5.59 -9.22 6.40
N ILE A 18 -4.48 -9.87 6.76
CA ILE A 18 -4.14 -10.20 8.15
C ILE A 18 -3.90 -8.93 8.98
N ASP A 19 -3.14 -7.97 8.45
CA ASP A 19 -2.91 -6.64 9.05
C ASP A 19 -4.23 -5.86 9.27
N GLY A 20 -5.19 -5.98 8.35
CA GLY A 20 -6.53 -5.40 8.55
C GLY A 20 -7.29 -5.94 9.78
N ILE A 21 -6.95 -7.15 10.24
CA ILE A 21 -7.70 -7.89 11.28
C ILE A 21 -6.96 -7.96 12.61
N ASP A 22 -5.63 -7.86 12.62
CA ASP A 22 -4.82 -8.04 13.82
C ASP A 22 -5.11 -7.00 14.92
N GLY A 23 -5.31 -5.73 14.58
CA GLY A 23 -5.58 -4.66 15.52
C GLY A 23 -6.94 -4.84 16.22
N PRO A 24 -8.04 -5.10 15.50
CA PRO A 24 -9.31 -5.50 16.09
C PRO A 24 -9.20 -6.72 17.02
N LEU A 25 -8.46 -7.76 16.61
CA LEU A 25 -8.28 -8.96 17.44
C LEU A 25 -7.45 -8.66 18.69
N ALA A 26 -6.34 -7.93 18.56
CA ALA A 26 -5.49 -7.53 19.67
C ALA A 26 -6.26 -6.72 20.73
N ARG A 27 -7.14 -5.82 20.29
CA ARG A 27 -8.05 -5.08 21.20
C ARG A 27 -9.09 -5.99 21.84
N LYS A 28 -9.72 -6.88 21.07
CA LYS A 28 -10.75 -7.80 21.58
C LYS A 28 -10.20 -8.75 22.66
N PHE A 29 -8.96 -9.20 22.49
CA PHE A 29 -8.29 -10.13 23.40
C PHE A 29 -7.39 -9.45 24.43
N HIS A 30 -7.43 -8.11 24.55
CA HIS A 30 -6.63 -7.35 25.51
C HIS A 30 -5.15 -7.75 25.47
N ALA A 31 -4.57 -7.88 24.25
CA ALA A 31 -3.22 -8.43 24.06
C ALA A 31 -2.15 -7.66 24.85
N GLU A 32 -2.32 -6.35 25.03
CA GLU A 32 -1.42 -5.52 25.86
C GLU A 32 -1.41 -5.95 27.35
N GLU A 33 -2.52 -6.47 27.87
CA GLU A 33 -2.61 -6.99 29.25
C GLU A 33 -1.96 -8.37 29.39
N VAL A 34 -2.05 -9.20 28.34
CA VAL A 34 -1.50 -10.57 28.33
C VAL A 34 0.00 -10.57 28.07
N THR A 35 0.50 -9.63 27.26
CA THR A 35 1.92 -9.49 26.92
C THR A 35 2.46 -8.10 27.28
N PRO A 36 2.50 -7.72 28.57
CA PRO A 36 2.84 -6.36 29.00
C PRO A 36 4.29 -5.96 28.69
N HIS A 37 5.16 -6.93 28.44
CA HIS A 37 6.57 -6.70 28.09
C HIS A 37 6.81 -6.53 26.58
N ILE A 38 5.78 -6.74 25.74
CA ILE A 38 5.89 -6.64 24.29
C ILE A 38 5.19 -5.36 23.82
N ASN A 39 5.93 -4.50 23.12
CA ASN A 39 5.33 -3.34 22.47
C ASN A 39 4.72 -3.75 21.12
N GLY A 40 3.42 -4.03 21.13
CA GLY A 40 2.68 -4.46 19.93
C GLY A 40 2.79 -3.46 18.76
N LYS A 41 2.82 -2.15 19.03
CA LYS A 41 2.95 -1.12 17.98
C LYS A 41 4.32 -1.14 17.30
N VAL A 42 5.39 -1.42 18.05
CA VAL A 42 6.73 -1.55 17.47
C VAL A 42 6.82 -2.82 16.62
N LEU A 43 6.22 -3.92 17.09
CA LEU A 43 6.16 -5.16 16.32
C LEU A 43 5.38 -4.97 15.01
N ASP A 44 4.24 -4.29 15.07
CA ASP A 44 3.41 -3.89 13.93
C ASP A 44 4.25 -3.14 12.88
N TYR A 45 4.97 -2.08 13.31
CA TYR A 45 5.85 -1.32 12.40
C TYR A 45 6.95 -2.16 11.75
N ILE A 46 7.51 -3.15 12.47
CA ILE A 46 8.51 -4.04 11.89
C ILE A 46 7.87 -4.89 10.80
N VAL A 47 6.76 -5.57 11.11
CA VAL A 47 6.05 -6.45 10.17
C VAL A 47 5.58 -5.67 8.93
N ASP A 48 5.01 -4.49 9.13
CA ASP A 48 4.59 -3.57 8.07
C ASP A 48 5.77 -3.17 7.17
N TYR A 49 6.92 -2.83 7.75
CA TYR A 49 8.09 -2.46 6.96
C TYR A 49 8.58 -3.63 6.10
N PHE A 50 8.53 -4.87 6.62
CA PHE A 50 8.84 -6.06 5.82
C PHE A 50 7.86 -6.23 4.64
N ASN A 51 6.56 -6.17 4.91
CA ASN A 51 5.51 -6.43 3.93
C ASN A 51 5.36 -5.33 2.89
N TYR A 52 5.41 -4.07 3.32
CA TYR A 52 5.11 -2.93 2.47
C TYR A 52 6.35 -2.28 1.87
N VAL A 53 7.56 -2.55 2.38
CA VAL A 53 8.79 -1.92 1.90
C VAL A 53 9.81 -2.95 1.41
N ILE A 54 10.24 -3.89 2.26
CA ILE A 54 11.34 -4.79 1.92
C ILE A 54 10.95 -5.73 0.79
N ILE A 55 9.80 -6.40 0.89
CA ILE A 55 9.34 -7.32 -0.16
C ILE A 55 9.16 -6.59 -1.50
N PRO A 56 8.45 -5.44 -1.57
CA PRO A 56 8.36 -4.66 -2.81
C PRO A 56 9.72 -4.20 -3.35
N SER A 57 10.65 -3.79 -2.49
CA SER A 57 12.01 -3.40 -2.92
C SER A 57 12.74 -4.59 -3.55
N PHE A 58 12.63 -5.77 -2.95
CA PHE A 58 13.18 -7.00 -3.52
C PHE A 58 12.53 -7.35 -4.86
N MET A 59 11.20 -7.17 -4.99
CA MET A 59 10.48 -7.37 -6.24
C MET A 59 10.98 -6.42 -7.33
N ILE A 60 11.21 -5.14 -7.02
CA ILE A 60 11.78 -4.17 -7.96
C ILE A 60 13.17 -4.63 -8.42
N HIS A 61 14.00 -5.10 -7.48
CA HIS A 61 15.34 -5.60 -7.78
C HIS A 61 15.33 -6.82 -8.73
N GLN A 62 14.41 -7.75 -8.55
CA GLN A 62 14.47 -9.06 -9.21
C GLN A 62 13.53 -9.21 -10.41
N LEU A 63 12.42 -8.47 -10.46
CA LEU A 63 11.28 -8.79 -11.33
C LEU A 63 11.12 -7.81 -12.49
N GLY A 64 12.11 -6.95 -12.73
CA GLY A 64 12.17 -6.12 -13.93
C GLY A 64 11.10 -5.02 -14.01
N PHE A 65 10.66 -4.49 -12.86
CA PHE A 65 9.72 -3.36 -12.81
C PHE A 65 10.34 -2.04 -13.29
N VAL A 66 11.66 -1.91 -13.23
CA VAL A 66 12.40 -0.70 -13.63
C VAL A 66 13.54 -1.04 -14.60
N PRO A 67 14.12 -0.06 -15.30
CA PRO A 67 15.16 -0.29 -16.31
C PRO A 67 16.42 -0.91 -15.71
N LYS A 68 17.09 -1.74 -16.51
CA LYS A 68 18.34 -2.39 -16.13
C LYS A 68 19.40 -1.38 -15.68
N GLY A 69 20.05 -1.66 -14.56
CA GLY A 69 21.04 -0.81 -13.91
C GLY A 69 20.47 0.18 -12.90
N THR A 70 19.15 0.33 -12.79
CA THR A 70 18.50 1.23 -11.82
C THR A 70 17.83 0.49 -10.67
N GLU A 71 17.72 -0.84 -10.75
CA GLU A 71 16.93 -1.65 -9.83
C GLU A 71 17.45 -1.58 -8.39
N LEU A 72 18.76 -1.72 -8.22
CA LEU A 72 19.42 -1.63 -6.91
C LEU A 72 19.27 -0.22 -6.30
N LEU A 73 19.53 0.82 -7.11
CA LEU A 73 19.47 2.20 -6.64
C LEU A 73 18.04 2.56 -6.20
N MET A 74 17.03 2.19 -7.00
CA MET A 74 15.64 2.45 -6.68
C MET A 74 15.21 1.70 -5.42
N SER A 75 15.64 0.44 -5.26
CA SER A 75 15.36 -0.37 -4.06
C SER A 75 15.95 0.25 -2.80
N ILE A 76 17.22 0.69 -2.84
CA ILE A 76 17.87 1.38 -1.72
C ILE A 76 17.13 2.68 -1.39
N PHE A 77 16.74 3.45 -2.40
CA PHE A 77 16.05 4.71 -2.19
C PHE A 77 14.67 4.50 -1.53
N ILE A 78 13.90 3.52 -1.98
CA ILE A 78 12.62 3.13 -1.36
C ILE A 78 12.82 2.73 0.10
N LEU A 79 13.82 1.91 0.41
CA LEU A 79 14.12 1.51 1.79
C LEU A 79 14.43 2.73 2.66
N LEU A 80 15.33 3.61 2.22
CA LEU A 80 15.74 4.80 2.97
C LEU A 80 14.58 5.78 3.19
N VAL A 81 13.81 6.07 2.14
CA VAL A 81 12.67 7.01 2.21
C VAL A 81 11.57 6.43 3.10
N SER A 82 11.28 5.14 3.00
CA SER A 82 10.26 4.51 3.85
C SER A 82 10.67 4.48 5.32
N SER A 83 11.96 4.36 5.63
CA SER A 83 12.44 4.49 7.01
C SER A 83 12.07 5.84 7.62
N PHE A 84 12.04 6.91 6.82
CA PHE A 84 11.54 8.21 7.26
C PHE A 84 10.04 8.16 7.56
N THR A 85 9.22 7.56 6.69
CA THR A 85 7.77 7.39 6.91
C THR A 85 7.48 6.68 8.23
N PHE A 86 8.17 5.56 8.49
CA PHE A 86 7.95 4.74 9.69
C PHE A 86 8.54 5.37 10.97
N ALA A 87 9.61 6.17 10.85
CA ALA A 87 10.15 6.92 11.98
C ALA A 87 9.36 8.20 12.30
N ASN A 88 8.59 8.72 11.34
CA ASN A 88 7.85 9.97 11.49
C ASN A 88 6.60 9.79 12.36
N ARG A 89 6.66 10.33 13.59
CA ARG A 89 5.52 10.32 14.53
C ARG A 89 4.33 11.18 14.08
N ASN A 90 4.56 12.12 13.16
CA ASN A 90 3.53 13.00 12.60
C ASN A 90 3.00 12.47 11.26
N SER A 91 3.29 11.21 10.92
CA SER A 91 2.82 10.58 9.67
C SER A 91 1.30 10.37 9.62
N LYS A 92 0.59 10.53 10.74
CA LYS A 92 -0.88 10.39 10.83
C LYS A 92 -1.50 11.66 11.39
N THR A 93 -2.50 12.18 10.69
CA THR A 93 -3.31 13.31 11.13
C THR A 93 -4.33 12.87 12.19
N GLN A 94 -4.94 13.83 12.89
CA GLN A 94 -5.94 13.56 13.93
C GLN A 94 -7.18 12.82 13.41
N ASP A 95 -7.52 13.02 12.14
CA ASP A 95 -8.61 12.38 11.40
C ASP A 95 -8.20 11.08 10.68
N ASN A 96 -7.07 10.48 11.07
CA ASN A 96 -6.57 9.20 10.56
C ASN A 96 -6.18 9.19 9.06
N TYR A 97 -5.88 10.35 8.45
CA TYR A 97 -5.19 10.39 7.16
C TYR A 97 -3.69 10.24 7.37
N PHE A 98 -3.00 9.75 6.34
CA PHE A 98 -1.54 9.80 6.30
C PHE A 98 -1.07 11.15 5.77
N GLU A 99 0.02 11.66 6.32
CA GLU A 99 0.70 12.86 5.85
C GLU A 99 2.00 12.48 5.14
N GLY A 100 2.06 12.78 3.84
CA GLY A 100 3.07 12.23 2.94
C GLY A 100 2.72 10.83 2.45
N PHE A 101 3.39 10.40 1.38
CA PHE A 101 3.16 9.07 0.79
C PHE A 101 3.38 7.96 1.85
N PRO A 102 2.39 7.09 2.11
CA PRO A 102 2.41 6.18 3.26
C PRO A 102 3.23 4.89 3.04
N ALA A 103 4.17 4.89 2.09
CA ALA A 103 5.04 3.74 1.80
C ALA A 103 4.29 2.43 1.45
N VAL A 104 3.12 2.52 0.80
CA VAL A 104 2.31 1.38 0.34
C VAL A 104 2.82 0.79 -0.99
N TRP A 105 4.10 0.41 -1.05
CA TRP A 105 4.77 0.03 -2.30
C TRP A 105 4.23 -1.26 -2.92
N ASN A 106 3.73 -2.18 -2.11
CA ASN A 106 3.05 -3.39 -2.58
C ASN A 106 1.86 -3.06 -3.50
N VAL A 107 1.06 -2.05 -3.14
CA VAL A 107 -0.07 -1.57 -3.93
C VAL A 107 0.43 -0.92 -5.21
N VAL A 108 1.49 -0.11 -5.16
CA VAL A 108 2.08 0.54 -6.35
C VAL A 108 2.56 -0.51 -7.36
N LEU A 109 3.30 -1.53 -6.90
CA LEU A 109 3.76 -2.60 -7.78
C LEU A 109 2.60 -3.43 -8.33
N PHE A 110 1.53 -3.61 -7.56
CA PHE A 110 0.32 -4.25 -8.04
C PHE A 110 -0.30 -3.47 -9.21
N TYR A 111 -0.37 -2.14 -9.13
CA TYR A 111 -0.80 -1.30 -10.27
C TYR A 111 0.10 -1.48 -11.49
N PHE A 112 1.43 -1.46 -11.32
CA PHE A 112 2.35 -1.66 -12.43
C PHE A 112 2.20 -3.03 -13.10
N TYR A 113 1.93 -4.06 -12.30
CA TYR A 113 1.70 -5.41 -12.78
C TYR A 113 0.39 -5.52 -13.56
N ILE A 114 -0.74 -5.07 -12.99
CA ILE A 114 -2.06 -5.16 -13.63
C ILE A 114 -2.15 -4.29 -14.89
N LEU A 115 -1.51 -3.13 -14.89
CA LEU A 115 -1.54 -2.19 -16.03
C LEU A 115 -0.42 -2.42 -17.03
N GLU A 116 0.49 -3.38 -16.77
CA GLU A 116 1.66 -3.69 -17.60
C GLU A 116 2.46 -2.43 -18.02
N THR A 117 2.70 -1.54 -17.06
CA THR A 117 3.27 -0.22 -17.36
C THR A 117 4.75 -0.29 -17.77
N PRO A 118 5.21 0.57 -18.70
CA PRO A 118 6.61 0.57 -19.14
C PRO A 118 7.61 0.87 -18.02
N GLN A 119 8.76 0.20 -18.04
CA GLN A 119 9.81 0.35 -17.01
C GLN A 119 10.25 1.80 -16.75
N ASN A 120 10.42 2.60 -17.80
CA ASN A 120 10.80 4.01 -17.66
C ASN A 120 9.73 4.83 -16.93
N PHE A 121 8.45 4.54 -17.19
CA PHE A 121 7.34 5.17 -16.48
C PHE A 121 7.37 4.77 -15.00
N ASN A 122 7.55 3.49 -14.70
CA ASN A 122 7.61 2.97 -13.34
C ASN A 122 8.73 3.64 -12.53
N LEU A 123 9.93 3.77 -13.11
CA LEU A 123 11.07 4.43 -12.46
C LEU A 123 10.74 5.89 -12.09
N ILE A 124 10.22 6.66 -13.04
CA ILE A 124 9.86 8.07 -12.81
C ILE A 124 8.76 8.16 -11.75
N PHE A 125 7.74 7.30 -11.84
CA PHE A 125 6.63 7.29 -10.90
C PHE A 125 7.08 6.93 -9.48
N LEU A 126 7.93 5.92 -9.31
CA LEU A 126 8.51 5.56 -8.01
C LEU A 126 9.35 6.72 -7.43
N ALA A 127 10.15 7.39 -8.25
CA ALA A 127 10.92 8.55 -7.83
C ALA A 127 9.98 9.68 -7.33
N ILE A 128 8.91 9.97 -8.07
CA ILE A 128 7.89 10.96 -7.66
C ILE A 128 7.26 10.57 -6.30
N LEU A 129 6.85 9.32 -6.12
CA LEU A 129 6.30 8.86 -4.84
C LEU A 129 7.29 8.99 -3.68
N CYS A 130 8.57 8.74 -3.93
CA CYS A 130 9.61 8.97 -2.94
C CYS A 130 9.67 10.46 -2.53
N PHE A 131 9.60 11.39 -3.49
CA PHE A 131 9.53 12.82 -3.18
C PHE A 131 8.25 13.21 -2.44
N LEU A 132 7.10 12.64 -2.84
CA LEU A 132 5.81 12.86 -2.19
C LEU A 132 5.76 12.34 -0.75
N THR A 133 6.73 11.52 -0.32
CA THR A 133 6.88 11.13 1.09
C THR A 133 7.18 12.34 1.98
N PHE A 134 7.87 13.35 1.45
CA PHE A 134 8.25 14.56 2.20
C PHE A 134 7.29 15.73 2.02
N ILE A 135 6.29 15.59 1.13
CA ILE A 135 5.29 16.61 0.88
C ILE A 135 4.07 16.29 1.75
N PRO A 136 3.50 17.26 2.50
CA PRO A 136 2.41 17.01 3.46
C PRO A 136 1.04 16.78 2.78
N PHE A 137 1.03 16.08 1.65
CA PHE A 137 -0.18 15.63 0.97
C PHE A 137 -0.88 14.58 1.84
N LYS A 138 -2.20 14.69 1.95
CA LYS A 138 -3.01 13.80 2.79
C LYS A 138 -3.49 12.59 1.98
N TYR A 139 -3.21 11.39 2.46
CA TYR A 139 -3.66 10.14 1.85
C TYR A 139 -4.69 9.44 2.74
N VAL A 140 -5.79 8.99 2.16
CA VAL A 140 -6.85 8.28 2.89
C VAL A 140 -6.32 6.98 3.47
N HIS A 141 -6.64 6.73 4.75
CA HIS A 141 -6.61 5.40 5.31
C HIS A 141 -7.98 4.70 5.10
N PRO A 142 -8.09 3.67 4.24
CA PRO A 142 -9.39 3.13 3.80
C PRO A 142 -10.30 2.64 4.94
N PHE A 143 -9.71 2.10 6.00
CA PHE A 143 -10.43 1.51 7.13
C PHE A 143 -10.62 2.42 8.36
N ARG A 144 -9.81 3.47 8.50
CA ARG A 144 -9.69 4.27 9.74
C ARG A 144 -10.22 5.71 9.61
N VAL A 145 -10.37 6.23 8.39
CA VAL A 145 -11.02 7.54 8.20
C VAL A 145 -12.47 7.45 8.67
N GLU A 146 -12.84 8.36 9.59
CA GLU A 146 -14.16 8.36 10.24
C GLU A 146 -15.27 8.87 9.31
N GLU A 147 -14.96 9.90 8.52
CA GLU A 147 -15.89 10.46 7.55
C GLU A 147 -16.22 9.43 6.46
N GLY A 148 -17.50 9.05 6.36
CA GLY A 148 -17.96 8.12 5.32
C GLY A 148 -17.42 6.68 5.48
N ARG A 149 -16.96 6.30 6.67
CA ARG A 149 -16.27 5.01 6.92
C ARG A 149 -16.98 3.79 6.33
N SER A 150 -18.30 3.65 6.52
CA SER A 150 -19.06 2.51 5.98
C SER A 150 -19.00 2.45 4.46
N PHE A 151 -19.04 3.60 3.79
CA PHE A 151 -18.93 3.68 2.34
C PHE A 151 -17.50 3.42 1.87
N ASN A 152 -16.48 3.94 2.55
CA ASN A 152 -15.08 3.63 2.29
C ASN A 152 -14.81 2.11 2.38
N ILE A 153 -15.39 1.44 3.38
CA ILE A 153 -15.28 -0.02 3.57
C ILE A 153 -15.92 -0.77 2.39
N ILE A 154 -17.06 -0.30 1.88
CA ILE A 154 -17.69 -0.91 0.70
C ILE A 154 -16.79 -0.75 -0.53
N ILE A 155 -16.28 0.47 -0.79
CA ILE A 155 -15.46 0.73 -1.97
C ILE A 155 -14.11 0.00 -1.90
N ILE A 156 -13.45 -0.07 -0.74
CA ILE A 156 -12.22 -0.87 -0.61
C ILE A 156 -12.50 -2.36 -0.77
N SER A 157 -13.65 -2.86 -0.31
CA SER A 157 -14.04 -4.26 -0.51
C SER A 157 -14.24 -4.57 -2.00
N VAL A 158 -14.90 -3.66 -2.73
CA VAL A 158 -15.03 -3.76 -4.20
C VAL A 158 -13.64 -3.72 -4.86
N TRP A 159 -12.77 -2.82 -4.43
CA TRP A 159 -11.40 -2.73 -4.95
C TRP A 159 -10.60 -4.02 -4.69
N ILE A 160 -10.69 -4.61 -3.50
CA ILE A 160 -10.00 -5.87 -3.15
C ILE A 160 -10.53 -7.02 -4.02
N LEU A 161 -11.86 -7.19 -4.11
CA LEU A 161 -12.46 -8.28 -4.88
C LEU A 161 -12.13 -8.18 -6.37
N THR A 162 -12.23 -6.96 -6.93
CA THR A 162 -11.86 -6.73 -8.33
C THR A 162 -10.36 -6.90 -8.56
N SER A 163 -9.50 -6.47 -7.64
CA SER A 163 -8.04 -6.71 -7.69
C SER A 163 -7.71 -8.20 -7.71
N LEU A 164 -8.33 -9.00 -6.83
CA LEU A 164 -8.16 -10.46 -6.81
C LEU A 164 -8.65 -11.09 -8.11
N PHE A 165 -9.76 -10.62 -8.66
CA PHE A 165 -10.30 -11.14 -9.91
C PHE A 165 -9.36 -10.85 -11.09
N LEU A 166 -8.86 -9.61 -11.19
CA LEU A 166 -7.89 -9.21 -12.22
C LEU A 166 -6.57 -9.98 -12.10
N LEU A 167 -6.18 -10.35 -10.88
CA LEU A 167 -4.95 -11.10 -10.62
C LEU A 167 -5.07 -12.60 -10.99
N LEU A 168 -6.24 -13.20 -10.78
CA LEU A 168 -6.44 -14.66 -10.88
C LEU A 168 -7.01 -15.14 -12.22
N PHE A 169 -7.73 -14.29 -12.93
CA PHE A 169 -8.47 -14.68 -14.13
C PHE A 169 -8.02 -13.88 -15.35
N GLU A 170 -7.57 -14.59 -16.38
CA GLU A 170 -7.40 -14.01 -17.71
C GLU A 170 -8.76 -13.82 -18.40
N GLY A 171 -8.86 -12.84 -19.31
CA GLY A 171 -10.10 -12.61 -20.08
C GLY A 171 -11.27 -12.02 -19.28
N TYR A 172 -10.99 -11.30 -18.20
CA TYR A 172 -12.01 -10.62 -17.40
C TYR A 172 -12.85 -9.63 -18.23
N SER A 173 -14.10 -9.41 -17.82
CA SER A 173 -14.96 -8.41 -18.44
C SER A 173 -14.39 -7.00 -18.24
N ILE A 174 -14.47 -6.17 -19.29
CA ILE A 174 -14.11 -4.74 -19.24
C ILE A 174 -14.83 -4.00 -18.10
N PHE A 175 -16.01 -4.47 -17.70
CA PHE A 175 -16.74 -3.95 -16.55
C PHE A 175 -15.97 -4.09 -15.23
N ILE A 176 -15.32 -5.23 -14.98
CA ILE A 176 -14.55 -5.49 -13.75
C ILE A 176 -13.36 -4.54 -13.68
N PHE A 177 -12.68 -4.34 -14.81
CA PHE A 177 -11.58 -3.40 -14.91
C PHE A 177 -12.02 -1.97 -14.59
N TRP A 178 -13.12 -1.49 -15.19
CA TRP A 178 -13.61 -0.14 -14.89
C TRP A 178 -14.12 0.01 -13.46
N LEU A 179 -14.70 -1.03 -12.87
CA LEU A 179 -15.10 -1.02 -11.47
C LEU A 179 -13.88 -0.85 -10.54
N TRP A 180 -12.78 -1.53 -10.86
CA TRP A 180 -11.50 -1.36 -10.16
C TRP A 180 -10.92 0.05 -10.35
N VAL A 181 -10.91 0.58 -11.57
CA VAL A 181 -10.45 1.95 -11.88
C VAL A 181 -11.25 2.99 -11.11
N VAL A 182 -12.59 2.92 -11.15
CA VAL A 182 -13.47 3.86 -10.44
C VAL A 182 -13.25 3.81 -8.93
N SER A 183 -13.09 2.60 -8.36
CA SER A 183 -12.77 2.44 -6.94
C SER A 183 -11.42 3.05 -6.57
N SER A 184 -10.43 2.94 -7.47
CA SER A 184 -9.10 3.56 -7.30
C SER A 184 -9.18 5.09 -7.35
N LEU A 185 -9.90 5.63 -8.34
CA LEU A 185 -10.12 7.06 -8.51
C LEU A 185 -10.88 7.67 -7.34
N TYR A 186 -11.79 6.93 -6.71
CA TYR A 186 -12.49 7.37 -5.51
C TYR A 186 -11.53 7.70 -4.36
N PHE A 187 -10.58 6.81 -4.05
CA PHE A 187 -9.61 7.05 -2.98
C PHE A 187 -8.61 8.16 -3.31
N LEU A 188 -8.23 8.29 -4.59
CA LEU A 188 -7.42 9.41 -5.06
C LEU A 188 -8.16 10.74 -4.89
N TYR A 189 -9.44 10.79 -5.27
CA TYR A 189 -10.29 11.96 -5.10
C TYR A 189 -10.40 12.38 -3.63
N LEU A 190 -10.67 11.42 -2.72
CA LEU A 190 -10.76 11.74 -1.29
C LEU A 190 -9.44 12.29 -0.74
N SER A 191 -8.31 11.68 -1.11
CA SER A 191 -6.98 12.13 -0.70
C SER A 191 -6.69 13.56 -1.20
N PHE A 192 -7.03 13.85 -2.45
CA PHE A 192 -6.88 15.17 -3.05
C PHE A 192 -7.80 16.22 -2.40
N LYS A 193 -9.09 15.89 -2.24
CA LYS A 193 -10.08 16.74 -1.57
C LYS A 193 -9.59 17.14 -0.18
N ARG A 194 -9.11 16.17 0.61
CA ARG A 194 -8.63 16.41 1.96
C ARG A 194 -7.39 17.30 1.99
N SER A 195 -6.46 17.08 1.06
CA SER A 195 -5.22 17.84 0.95
C SER A 195 -5.45 19.32 0.63
N ILE A 196 -6.48 19.66 -0.15
CA ILE A 196 -6.82 21.05 -0.50
C ILE A 196 -7.60 21.75 0.62
N SER A 197 -8.41 21.00 1.37
CA SER A 197 -9.20 21.53 2.49
C SER A 197 -8.38 21.79 3.78
N SER A 198 -7.06 21.60 3.73
CA SER A 198 -6.13 21.61 4.86
C SER A 198 -5.42 22.95 5.04
#